data_AF-A0A371NVS5-F1
#
_entry.id   AF-A0A371NVS5-F1
#
_cell.length_a   1.000
_cell.length_b   1.000
_cell.length_c   1.000
_cell.angle_alpha   90.00
_cell.angle_beta   90.00
_cell.angle_gamma   90.00
#
_symmetry.space_group_name_H-M   'P 1'
#
loop_
_entity.id
_entity.type
_entity.pdbx_description
1 polymer ?
#
loop_
_entity_poly.entity_id
_entity_poly.type
_entity_poly.pdbx_seq_one_letter_code
_entity_poly.pdbx_strand_id
1 'polypeptide(L)'
;MRYLVLSADYMDPNLRDDESGSEFDVDVVNEVSPSLAADIVEWNNSYQAVIPMDLAARVAAADLIGQLDGRGLDLAGRIEEELRPARVHYYSEGLLKSLP
;
A
#
# COMPACT_ATOMS: atom_id res chain seq x y z
N MET A 1 13.02 -13.16 -8.56
CA MET A 1 12.11 -12.99 -7.41
C MET A 1 11.90 -11.50 -7.32
N ARG A 2 10.66 -11.03 -7.47
CA ARG A 2 10.36 -9.59 -7.49
C ARG A 2 10.32 -9.03 -6.08
N TYR A 3 10.77 -7.79 -5.90
CA TYR A 3 10.64 -7.07 -4.65
C TYR A 3 9.70 -5.91 -4.89
N LEU A 4 8.55 -5.92 -4.24
CA LEU A 4 7.50 -4.94 -4.44
C LEU A 4 7.34 -4.09 -3.18
N VAL A 5 6.92 -2.85 -3.34
CA VAL A 5 6.50 -1.97 -2.25
C VAL A 5 5.07 -1.53 -2.48
N LEU A 6 4.19 -1.81 -1.51
CA LEU A 6 2.83 -1.31 -1.46
C LEU A 6 2.77 -0.06 -0.57
N SER A 7 2.27 1.06 -1.09
CA SER A 7 1.96 2.26 -0.31
C SER A 7 0.70 2.93 -0.83
N ALA A 8 0.08 3.74 0.03
CA ALA A 8 -1.02 4.60 -0.42
C ALA A 8 -0.42 5.84 -1.11
N ASP A 9 -1.16 6.45 -2.03
CA ASP A 9 -0.77 7.66 -2.74
C ASP A 9 -2.00 8.55 -2.98
N TYR A 10 -1.78 9.84 -3.23
CA TYR A 10 -2.81 10.86 -3.49
C TYR A 10 -3.68 10.59 -4.70
N MET A 11 -3.18 9.82 -5.68
CA MET A 11 -3.88 9.54 -6.93
C MET A 11 -4.32 8.07 -7.00
N ASP A 12 -3.35 7.16 -7.03
CA ASP A 12 -3.58 5.72 -7.20
C ASP A 12 -2.71 4.92 -6.22
N PRO A 13 -3.15 3.76 -5.73
CA PRO A 13 -2.31 2.89 -4.91
C PRO A 13 -0.98 2.61 -5.60
N ASN A 14 0.12 2.81 -4.87
CA ASN A 14 1.45 2.58 -5.40
C ASN A 14 1.86 1.14 -5.10
N LEU A 15 2.07 0.34 -6.15
CA LEU A 15 2.66 -0.99 -6.08
C LEU A 15 3.84 -1.05 -7.04
N ARG A 16 5.03 -0.75 -6.52
CA ARG A 16 6.25 -0.56 -7.33
C ARG A 16 7.26 -1.68 -7.14
N ASP A 17 8.07 -1.95 -8.17
CA ASP A 17 9.26 -2.80 -8.04
C ASP A 17 10.43 -2.00 -7.44
N ASP A 18 10.97 -2.48 -6.33
CA ASP A 18 12.06 -1.87 -5.55
C ASP A 18 13.40 -1.88 -6.33
N GLU A 19 13.58 -2.79 -7.30
CA GLU A 19 14.81 -2.87 -8.10
C GLU A 19 14.78 -1.97 -9.35
N SER A 20 13.60 -1.55 -9.83
CA SER A 20 13.45 -0.91 -11.14
C SER A 20 13.71 0.61 -11.13
N GLY A 21 13.59 1.28 -9.98
CA GLY A 21 13.78 2.74 -9.88
C GLY A 21 12.83 3.58 -10.74
N SER A 22 11.84 2.95 -11.39
CA SER A 22 10.78 3.58 -12.16
C SER A 22 9.69 4.06 -11.19
N GLU A 23 9.49 5.38 -11.11
CA GLU A 23 8.55 6.00 -10.18
C GLU A 23 7.07 5.70 -10.49
N PHE A 24 6.77 5.04 -11.60
CA PHE A 24 5.40 4.73 -12.00
C PHE A 24 5.38 3.43 -12.78
N ASP A 25 4.99 2.33 -12.13
CA ASP A 25 4.44 1.19 -12.88
C ASP A 25 3.10 0.80 -12.27
N VAL A 26 2.06 1.43 -12.82
CA VAL A 26 0.64 1.13 -12.65
C VAL A 26 0.30 -0.31 -13.12
N ASP A 27 1.27 -1.08 -13.59
CA ASP A 27 1.06 -2.39 -14.22
C ASP A 27 0.98 -3.56 -13.24
N VAL A 28 1.59 -3.49 -12.05
CA VAL A 28 1.57 -4.63 -11.11
C VAL A 28 0.17 -4.84 -10.50
N VAL A 29 -0.61 -3.77 -10.34
CA VAL A 29 -2.01 -3.87 -9.91
C VAL A 29 -2.88 -4.58 -10.96
N ASN A 30 -2.49 -4.55 -12.25
CA ASN A 30 -3.17 -5.32 -13.30
C ASN A 30 -2.72 -6.79 -13.36
N GLU A 31 -1.63 -7.15 -12.68
CA GLU A 31 -1.15 -8.54 -12.60
C GLU A 31 -1.86 -9.36 -11.51
N VAL A 32 -2.52 -8.70 -10.56
CA VAL A 32 -3.34 -9.36 -9.53
C VAL A 32 -4.79 -9.56 -9.99
N SER A 33 -5.53 -10.39 -9.26
CA SER A 33 -6.94 -10.64 -9.51
C SER A 33 -7.77 -9.34 -9.44
N PRO A 34 -8.83 -9.19 -10.26
CA PRO A 34 -9.67 -7.99 -10.24
C PRO A 34 -10.28 -7.68 -8.87
N SER A 35 -10.56 -8.72 -8.07
CA SER A 35 -11.00 -8.56 -6.68
C SER A 35 -9.93 -7.94 -5.80
N LEU A 36 -8.68 -8.42 -5.89
CA LEU A 36 -7.58 -7.88 -5.11
C LEU A 36 -7.25 -6.44 -5.54
N ALA A 37 -7.27 -6.17 -6.85
CA ALA A 37 -7.11 -4.81 -7.37
C ALA A 37 -8.17 -3.85 -6.81
N ALA A 38 -9.45 -4.27 -6.77
CA ALA A 38 -10.52 -3.47 -6.18
C ALA A 38 -10.32 -3.20 -4.69
N ASP A 39 -9.87 -4.21 -3.92
CA ASP A 39 -9.60 -4.06 -2.49
C ASP A 39 -8.45 -3.09 -2.22
N ILE A 40 -7.41 -3.10 -3.07
CA ILE A 40 -6.27 -2.17 -3.00
C ILE A 40 -6.73 -0.74 -3.29
N VAL A 41 -7.57 -0.53 -4.31
CA VAL A 41 -8.13 0.79 -4.64
C VAL A 41 -9.01 1.32 -3.51
N GLU A 42 -9.89 0.49 -2.94
CA GLU A 42 -10.73 0.88 -1.81
C GLU A 42 -9.91 1.24 -0.57
N TRP A 43 -8.85 0.48 -0.30
CA TRP A 43 -7.90 0.77 0.76
C TRP A 43 -7.20 2.13 0.54
N ASN A 44 -6.70 2.40 -0.67
CA ASN A 44 -6.07 3.68 -1.00
C ASN A 44 -7.04 4.86 -0.84
N ASN A 45 -8.29 4.69 -1.27
CA ASN A 45 -9.35 5.68 -1.11
C ASN A 45 -9.64 5.99 0.35
N SER A 46 -9.63 4.96 1.21
CA SER A 46 -9.80 5.13 2.66
C SER A 46 -8.62 5.89 3.28
N TYR A 47 -7.42 5.73 2.72
CA TYR A 47 -6.20 6.41 3.17
C TYR A 47 -6.17 7.90 2.83
N GLN A 48 -6.96 8.38 1.85
CA GLN A 48 -6.99 9.79 1.44
C GLN A 48 -7.33 10.76 2.57
N ALA A 49 -8.06 10.30 3.60
CA ALA A 49 -8.34 11.12 4.78
C ALA A 49 -7.07 11.38 5.62
N VAL A 50 -6.11 10.45 5.61
CA VAL A 50 -4.89 10.48 6.44
C VAL A 50 -3.75 11.19 5.73
N ILE A 51 -3.60 10.99 4.41
CA ILE A 51 -2.47 11.51 3.63
C ILE A 51 -2.21 13.03 3.85
N PRO A 52 -3.21 13.94 3.80
CA PRO A 52 -2.98 15.37 3.97
C PRO A 52 -2.82 15.80 5.44
N MET A 53 -2.97 14.90 6.41
CA MET A 53 -2.87 15.23 7.83
C MET A 53 -1.44 15.61 8.22
N ASP A 54 -1.31 16.62 9.07
CA ASP A 54 -0.06 16.91 9.75
C ASP A 54 0.21 15.92 10.90
N LEU A 55 1.36 16.06 11.56
CA LEU A 55 1.76 15.17 12.65
C LEU A 55 0.78 15.16 13.82
N ALA A 56 0.19 16.30 14.19
CA ALA A 56 -0.72 16.39 15.32
C ALA A 56 -2.05 15.69 15.01
N ALA A 57 -2.58 15.90 13.81
CA ALA A 57 -3.78 15.23 13.31
C ALA A 57 -3.57 13.70 13.21
N ARG A 58 -2.38 13.25 12.78
CA ARG A 58 -2.03 11.82 12.74
C ARG A 58 -1.99 11.18 14.12
N VAL A 59 -1.46 11.87 15.12
CA VAL A 59 -1.49 11.39 16.52
C VAL A 59 -2.94 11.25 17.01
N ALA A 60 -3.81 12.19 16.68
CA ALA A 60 -5.23 12.12 17.03
C ALA A 60 -5.99 11.01 16.27
N ALA A 61 -5.54 10.66 15.07
CA ALA A 61 -6.11 9.63 14.20
C ALA A 61 -5.41 8.26 14.30
N ALA A 62 -4.62 8.02 15.36
CA ALA A 62 -3.77 6.82 15.47
C ALA A 62 -4.54 5.50 15.32
N ASP A 63 -5.76 5.40 15.85
CA ASP A 63 -6.59 4.19 15.72
C ASP A 63 -7.04 3.94 14.28
N LEU A 64 -7.41 5.01 13.55
CA LEU A 64 -7.76 4.93 12.13
C LEU A 64 -6.54 4.50 11.31
N ILE A 65 -5.39 5.13 11.56
CA ILE A 65 -4.13 4.79 10.90
C ILE A 65 -3.79 3.32 11.14
N GLY A 66 -3.87 2.83 12.38
CA GLY A 66 -3.60 1.44 12.72
C GLY A 66 -4.51 0.45 11.99
N GLN A 67 -5.80 0.78 11.82
CA GLN A 67 -6.73 -0.05 11.04
C GLN A 67 -6.37 -0.09 9.55
N LEU A 68 -6.04 1.07 8.98
CA LEU A 68 -5.64 1.17 7.57
C LEU A 68 -4.29 0.50 7.30
N ASP A 69 -3.35 0.59 8.23
CA ASP A 69 -2.05 -0.11 8.18
C ASP A 69 -2.23 -1.61 8.26
N GLY A 70 -3.09 -2.09 9.16
CA GLY A 70 -3.41 -3.52 9.27
C GLY A 70 -4.00 -4.07 7.96
N ARG A 71 -4.88 -3.30 7.31
CA ARG A 71 -5.40 -3.64 5.98
C ARG A 71 -4.32 -3.61 4.90
N GLY A 72 -3.40 -2.64 4.95
CA GLY A 72 -2.26 -2.56 4.03
C GLY A 72 -1.33 -3.78 4.12
N LEU A 73 -1.04 -4.25 5.33
CA LEU A 73 -0.26 -5.47 5.57
C LEU A 73 -0.95 -6.75 5.07
N ASP A 74 -2.27 -6.88 5.30
CA ASP A 74 -3.05 -8.00 4.78
C ASP A 74 -3.04 -8.04 3.25
N LEU A 75 -3.21 -6.87 2.61
CA LEU A 75 -3.12 -6.74 1.16
C LEU A 75 -1.72 -7.12 0.64
N ALA A 76 -0.64 -6.68 1.31
CA ALA A 76 0.72 -7.06 0.92
C ALA A 76 0.90 -8.59 0.90
N GLY A 77 0.43 -9.29 1.93
CA GLY A 77 0.48 -10.76 1.98
C GLY A 77 -0.31 -11.43 0.85
N ARG A 78 -1.51 -10.93 0.54
CA ARG A 78 -2.34 -11.43 -0.56
C ARG A 78 -1.67 -11.22 -1.93
N ILE A 79 -1.04 -10.07 -2.13
CA ILE A 79 -0.26 -9.78 -3.36
C ILE A 79 0.93 -10.73 -3.47
N GLU A 80 1.66 -10.97 -2.38
CA GLU A 80 2.77 -11.95 -2.37
C GLU A 80 2.31 -13.35 -2.77
N GLU A 81 1.11 -13.76 -2.34
CA GLU A 81 0.54 -15.06 -2.68
C GLU A 81 0.17 -15.21 -4.15
N GLU A 82 -0.44 -14.18 -4.75
CA GLU A 82 -0.86 -14.21 -6.16
C GLU A 82 0.33 -14.09 -7.12
N LEU A 83 1.35 -13.29 -6.78
CA LEU A 83 2.47 -12.97 -7.68
C LEU A 83 3.73 -13.84 -7.47
N ARG A 84 3.61 -15.01 -6.82
CA ARG A 84 4.79 -15.83 -6.49
C ARG A 84 5.59 -16.21 -7.75
N PRO A 85 6.94 -16.09 -7.73
CA PRO A 85 7.77 -15.67 -6.59
C PRO A 85 7.97 -14.15 -6.48
N ALA A 86 7.34 -13.54 -5.47
CA ALA A 86 7.46 -12.13 -5.12
C ALA A 86 7.56 -11.95 -3.59
N ARG A 87 8.13 -10.83 -3.16
CA ARG A 87 8.11 -10.32 -1.79
C ARG A 87 7.58 -8.89 -1.83
N VAL A 88 6.61 -8.55 -0.99
CA VAL A 88 5.93 -7.26 -0.96
C VAL A 88 6.15 -6.64 0.41
N HIS A 89 6.83 -5.50 0.46
CA HIS A 89 6.95 -4.69 1.66
C HIS A 89 5.81 -3.67 1.70
N TYR A 90 5.31 -3.39 2.89
CA TYR A 90 4.31 -2.35 3.08
C TYR A 90 4.95 -1.07 3.62
N TYR A 91 4.62 0.09 3.03
CA TYR A 91 4.95 1.40 3.57
C TYR A 91 3.69 2.07 4.11
N SER A 92 3.69 2.33 5.41
CA SER A 92 2.62 3.05 6.08
C SER A 92 2.74 4.53 5.77
N GLU A 93 1.78 5.05 5.01
CA GLU A 93 1.62 6.49 4.83
C GLU A 93 1.25 7.18 6.14
N GLY A 94 0.47 6.53 7.00
CA GLY A 94 0.04 7.08 8.29
C GLY A 94 1.20 7.31 9.27
N LEU A 95 2.06 6.30 9.41
CA LEU A 95 3.23 6.29 10.29
C LEU A 95 4.50 6.80 9.61
N LEU A 96 4.45 7.04 8.29
CA LEU A 96 5.56 7.50 7.46
C LEU A 96 6.78 6.57 7.57
N LYS A 97 6.56 5.25 7.50
CA LYS A 97 7.62 4.24 7.62
C LYS A 97 7.25 2.91 6.96
N SER A 98 8.25 2.14 6.57
CA SER A 98 8.08 0.74 6.17
C SER A 98 7.75 -0.15 7.36
N LEU A 99 6.88 -1.12 7.12
CA LEU A 99 6.50 -2.17 8.06
C LEU A 99 6.90 -3.55 7.48
N PRO A 100 7.40 -4.46 8.33
CA PRO A 100 7.76 -5.82 7.93
C PRO A 100 6.54 -6.71 7.69
#